data_AF-A0A9P6XU21-F1
#
_entry.id   AF-A0A9P6XU21-F1
#
_cell.length_a   1.000
_cell.length_b   1.000
_cell.length_c   1.000
_cell.angle_alpha   90.00
_cell.angle_beta   90.00
_cell.angle_gamma   90.00
#
_symmetry.space_group_name_H-M   'P 1'
#
loop_
_entity.id
_entity.type
_entity.pdbx_description
1 polymer ?
#
loop_
_entity_poly.entity_id
_entity_poly.type
_entity_poly.pdbx_seq_one_letter_code
_entity_poly.pdbx_strand_id
1 'polypeptide(L)'
;MTAKNADKHVQIENMLNHSIPWNIIQKKVGCGKSMIRRISRKTKMQSKNSAGRHRLLTPREETKAARDIRLGLSKSAADASFGVKKPDRSVNPKTITRTFKRKGLKSAKKKTALPLSNDRQKARYDWAKAHKDWSETDWERVVFSDETKIQKRGSNGL
;
A
#
# COMPACT_ATOMS: atom_id res chain seq x y z
N MET A 1 -34.82 12.45 12.83
CA MET A 1 -35.60 12.08 11.63
C MET A 1 -35.99 10.61 11.75
N THR A 2 -37.28 10.34 11.73
CA THR A 2 -37.94 9.20 12.39
C THR A 2 -37.89 7.90 11.58
N ALA A 3 -37.76 6.76 12.27
CA ALA A 3 -37.59 5.41 11.71
C ALA A 3 -38.59 5.03 10.59
N LYS A 4 -39.82 5.54 10.63
CA LYS A 4 -40.87 5.32 9.60
C LYS A 4 -40.47 5.77 8.19
N ASN A 5 -39.58 6.76 8.04
CA ASN A 5 -39.13 7.25 6.73
C ASN A 5 -38.01 6.38 6.12
N ALA A 6 -37.25 5.66 6.96
CA ALA A 6 -36.21 4.74 6.50
C ALA A 6 -36.83 3.48 5.86
N ASP A 7 -37.93 2.96 6.42
CA ASP A 7 -38.66 1.82 5.86
C ASP A 7 -39.22 2.10 4.46
N LYS A 8 -39.82 3.28 4.25
CA LYS A 8 -40.32 3.69 2.92
C LYS A 8 -39.20 3.78 1.89
N HIS A 9 -38.01 4.22 2.30
CA HIS A 9 -36.85 4.31 1.41
C HIS A 9 -36.42 2.93 0.90
N VAL A 10 -36.30 1.94 1.81
CA VAL A 10 -35.90 0.57 1.47
C VAL A 10 -36.95 -0.11 0.57
N GLN A 11 -38.24 0.08 0.86
CA GLN A 11 -39.32 -0.45 0.02
C GLN A 11 -39.28 0.11 -1.41
N ILE A 12 -39.06 1.43 -1.56
CA ILE A 12 -38.95 2.07 -2.88
C ILE A 12 -37.71 1.57 -3.63
N GLU A 13 -36.56 1.42 -2.96
CA GLU A 13 -35.34 0.87 -3.59
C GLU A 13 -35.55 -0.56 -4.09
N ASN A 14 -36.13 -1.44 -3.27
CA ASN A 14 -36.46 -2.80 -3.68
C ASN A 14 -37.42 -2.82 -4.88
N MET A 15 -38.48 -2.01 -4.89
CA MET A 15 -39.43 -1.96 -6.01
C MET A 15 -38.80 -1.41 -7.29
N LEU A 16 -37.88 -0.45 -7.18
CA LEU A 16 -37.12 0.08 -8.32
C LEU A 16 -36.16 -0.98 -8.90
N ASN A 17 -35.55 -1.82 -8.07
CA ASN A 17 -34.68 -2.91 -8.51
C ASN A 17 -35.43 -3.99 -9.30
N HIS A 18 -36.73 -4.19 -9.01
CA HIS A 18 -37.62 -5.11 -9.73
C HIS A 18 -38.33 -4.42 -10.93
N SER A 19 -37.84 -3.27 -11.38
CA SER A 19 -38.37 -2.53 -12.55
C SER A 19 -39.86 -2.17 -12.46
N ILE A 20 -40.39 -1.97 -11.25
CA ILE A 20 -41.80 -1.61 -11.05
C ILE A 20 -42.04 -0.15 -11.48
N PRO A 21 -43.11 0.15 -12.25
CA PRO A 21 -43.43 1.52 -12.68
C PRO A 21 -43.74 2.47 -11.52
N TRP A 22 -43.34 3.74 -11.66
CA TRP A 22 -43.43 4.75 -10.58
C TRP A 22 -44.85 4.98 -10.05
N ASN A 23 -45.87 4.89 -10.90
CA ASN A 23 -47.26 5.08 -10.48
C ASN A 23 -47.73 3.97 -9.52
N ILE A 24 -47.22 2.74 -9.67
CA ILE A 24 -47.54 1.61 -8.79
C ILE A 24 -46.82 1.77 -7.44
N ILE A 25 -45.56 2.17 -7.46
CA ILE A 25 -44.78 2.48 -6.26
C ILE A 25 -45.44 3.60 -5.44
N GLN A 26 -45.93 4.63 -6.14
CA GLN A 26 -46.62 5.76 -5.52
C GLN A 26 -47.87 5.33 -4.75
N LYS A 27 -48.73 4.51 -5.37
CA LYS A 27 -49.95 3.99 -4.75
C LYS A 27 -49.65 3.04 -3.58
N LYS A 28 -48.64 2.16 -3.74
CA LYS A 28 -48.34 1.11 -2.75
C LYS A 28 -47.66 1.65 -1.49
N VAL A 29 -46.75 2.61 -1.62
CA VAL A 29 -45.97 3.18 -0.50
C VAL A 29 -46.62 4.45 0.08
N GLY A 30 -47.57 5.06 -0.64
CA GLY A 30 -48.22 6.30 -0.23
C GLY A 30 -47.19 7.43 -0.08
N CYS A 31 -46.43 7.69 -1.15
CA CYS A 31 -45.36 8.70 -1.17
C CYS A 31 -45.48 9.61 -2.41
N GLY A 32 -44.92 10.81 -2.36
CA GLY A 32 -44.93 11.72 -3.51
C GLY A 32 -43.96 11.29 -4.62
N LYS A 33 -44.28 11.60 -5.90
CA LYS A 33 -43.39 11.34 -7.06
C LYS A 33 -41.98 11.92 -6.88
N SER A 34 -41.86 13.04 -6.16
CA SER A 34 -40.57 13.67 -5.82
C SER A 34 -39.67 12.77 -4.98
N MET A 35 -40.24 11.99 -4.05
CA MET A 35 -39.51 11.06 -3.19
C MET A 35 -38.96 9.89 -3.99
N ILE A 36 -39.79 9.27 -4.85
CA ILE A 36 -39.39 8.19 -5.75
C ILE A 36 -38.27 8.66 -6.68
N ARG A 37 -38.40 9.87 -7.27
CA ARG A 37 -37.37 10.46 -8.14
C ARG A 37 -36.05 10.72 -7.42
N ARG A 38 -36.10 11.17 -6.16
CA ARG A 38 -34.89 11.42 -5.34
C ARG A 38 -34.18 10.12 -4.99
N ILE A 39 -34.93 9.09 -4.60
CA ILE A 39 -34.39 7.75 -4.30
C ILE A 39 -33.80 7.12 -5.56
N SER A 40 -34.55 7.10 -6.67
CA SER A 40 -34.07 6.59 -7.96
C SER A 40 -32.76 7.27 -8.42
N ARG A 41 -32.64 8.60 -8.26
CA ARG A 41 -31.39 9.31 -8.52
C ARG A 41 -30.26 8.90 -7.58
N LYS A 42 -30.53 8.71 -6.29
CA LYS A 42 -29.54 8.26 -5.30
C LYS A 42 -29.06 6.83 -5.57
N THR A 43 -29.96 5.93 -5.98
CA THR A 43 -29.62 4.54 -6.31
C THR A 43 -28.81 4.45 -7.61
N LYS A 44 -29.19 5.21 -8.65
CA LYS A 44 -28.43 5.29 -9.91
C LYS A 44 -27.11 6.06 -9.78
N MET A 45 -27.07 7.06 -8.91
CA MET A 45 -25.91 7.89 -8.64
C MET A 45 -25.47 7.68 -7.19
N GLN A 46 -25.00 6.48 -6.85
CA GLN A 46 -24.08 6.35 -5.72
C GLN A 46 -22.82 7.17 -6.04
N SER A 47 -22.92 8.50 -5.90
CA SER A 47 -21.82 9.40 -6.10
C SER A 47 -20.85 9.12 -4.98
N LYS A 48 -19.59 8.89 -5.35
CA LYS A 48 -18.51 8.94 -4.36
C LYS A 48 -18.60 10.33 -3.75
N ASN A 49 -18.78 10.39 -2.42
CA ASN A 49 -18.74 11.66 -1.70
C ASN A 49 -17.44 12.38 -2.08
N SER A 50 -17.55 13.41 -2.92
CA SER A 50 -16.43 14.27 -3.33
C SER A 50 -16.24 15.44 -2.35
N ALA A 51 -17.04 15.48 -1.29
CA ALA A 51 -16.94 16.47 -0.24
C ALA A 51 -15.64 16.30 0.54
N GLY A 52 -14.89 17.39 0.69
CA GLY A 52 -13.66 17.45 1.47
C GLY A 52 -12.51 18.08 0.71
N ARG A 53 -11.44 18.36 1.44
CA ARG A 53 -10.22 18.95 0.86
C ARG A 53 -9.54 17.95 -0.06
N HIS A 54 -9.28 18.35 -1.30
CA HIS A 54 -8.48 17.55 -2.22
C HIS A 54 -7.09 17.25 -1.63
N ARG A 55 -6.55 16.10 -2.00
CA ARG A 55 -5.20 15.72 -1.58
C ARG A 55 -4.21 16.74 -2.10
N LEU A 56 -3.20 17.03 -1.27
CA LEU A 56 -2.13 17.94 -1.64
C LEU A 56 -1.40 17.44 -2.89
N LEU A 57 -1.06 16.15 -2.94
CA LEU A 57 -0.32 15.55 -4.05
C LEU A 57 -1.26 15.06 -5.15
N THR A 58 -0.88 15.32 -6.40
CA THR A 58 -1.59 14.76 -7.55
C THR A 58 -1.26 13.27 -7.70
N PRO A 59 -2.13 12.47 -8.35
CA PRO A 59 -1.84 11.05 -8.60
C PRO A 59 -0.50 10.81 -9.33
N ARG A 60 -0.09 11.74 -10.21
CA ARG A 60 1.19 11.71 -10.92
C ARG A 60 2.37 11.91 -9.98
N GLU A 61 2.28 12.89 -9.08
CA GLU A 61 3.30 13.17 -8.07
C GLU A 61 3.45 11.99 -7.08
N GLU A 62 2.33 11.41 -6.63
CA GLU A 62 2.36 10.22 -5.78
C GLU A 62 3.06 9.04 -6.46
N THR A 63 2.79 8.85 -7.76
CA THR A 63 3.38 7.77 -8.55
C THR A 63 4.86 8.02 -8.82
N LYS A 64 5.25 9.26 -9.10
CA LYS A 64 6.65 9.67 -9.23
C LYS A 64 7.43 9.40 -7.94
N ALA A 65 6.92 9.87 -6.79
CA ALA A 65 7.60 9.67 -5.51
C ALA A 65 7.76 8.18 -5.16
N ALA A 66 6.74 7.36 -5.44
CA ALA A 66 6.84 5.91 -5.23
C ALA A 66 7.85 5.24 -6.18
N ARG A 67 7.95 5.72 -7.43
CA ARG A 67 8.96 5.25 -8.40
C ARG A 67 10.36 5.65 -7.97
N ASP A 68 10.57 6.89 -7.54
CA ASP A 68 11.88 7.42 -7.14
C ASP A 68 12.46 6.61 -5.95
N ILE A 69 11.62 6.21 -4.98
CA ILE A 69 12.03 5.30 -3.90
C ILE A 69 12.43 3.91 -4.43
N ARG A 70 11.65 3.32 -5.35
CA ARG A 70 11.94 1.99 -5.90
C ARG A 70 13.24 1.96 -6.70
N LEU A 71 13.54 3.05 -7.40
CA LEU A 71 14.79 3.23 -8.14
C LEU A 71 15.97 3.64 -7.25
N GLY A 72 15.75 3.84 -5.95
CA GLY A 72 16.80 4.30 -5.03
C GLY A 72 17.22 5.76 -5.22
N LEU A 73 16.50 6.54 -6.02
CA LEU A 73 16.75 7.97 -6.25
C LEU A 73 16.38 8.81 -5.02
N SER A 74 15.44 8.34 -4.21
CA SER A 74 15.15 8.89 -2.90
C SER A 74 15.37 7.83 -1.83
N LYS A 75 16.01 8.19 -0.73
CA LYS A 75 16.30 7.23 0.36
C LYS A 75 15.26 7.26 1.48
N SER A 76 14.51 8.36 1.59
CA SER A 76 13.55 8.55 2.67
C SER A 76 12.32 9.34 2.24
N ALA A 77 11.29 9.35 3.09
CA ALA A 77 10.11 10.18 2.88
C ALA A 77 10.42 11.69 2.96
N ALA A 78 11.46 12.09 3.70
CA ALA A 78 11.91 13.48 3.76
C ALA A 78 12.57 13.91 2.44
N ASP A 79 13.44 13.05 1.92
CA ASP A 79 14.12 13.23 0.63
C ASP A 79 13.11 13.32 -0.53
N ALA A 80 12.16 12.38 -0.55
CA ALA A 80 11.04 12.43 -1.49
C ALA A 80 10.12 13.64 -1.30
N SER A 81 10.03 14.21 -0.09
CA SER A 81 9.26 15.45 0.13
C SER A 81 9.94 16.67 -0.49
N PHE A 82 11.28 16.69 -0.45
CA PHE A 82 12.08 17.73 -1.09
C PHE A 82 11.98 17.63 -2.62
N GLY A 83 12.05 16.42 -3.18
CA GLY A 83 11.91 16.18 -4.62
C GLY A 83 10.52 16.48 -5.21
N VAL A 84 9.50 16.75 -4.37
CA VAL A 84 8.14 17.16 -4.79
C VAL A 84 7.80 18.58 -4.28
N LYS A 85 8.75 19.26 -3.63
CA LYS A 85 8.58 20.65 -3.21
C LYS A 85 8.46 21.55 -4.44
N LYS A 86 7.53 22.50 -4.39
CA LYS A 86 7.35 23.56 -5.38
C LYS A 86 7.46 24.93 -4.70
N PRO A 87 7.71 26.03 -5.45
CA PRO A 87 7.82 27.37 -4.88
C PRO A 87 6.56 27.80 -4.10
N ASP A 88 5.40 27.42 -4.61
CA ASP A 88 4.07 27.71 -4.05
C ASP A 88 3.63 26.70 -2.98
N ARG A 89 4.33 25.56 -2.86
CA ARG A 89 3.83 24.43 -2.08
C ARG A 89 4.93 23.55 -1.50
N SER A 90 5.04 23.56 -0.18
CA SER A 90 5.84 22.57 0.56
C SER A 90 5.00 21.35 0.93
N VAL A 91 5.63 20.17 0.93
CA VAL A 91 4.99 18.90 1.30
C VAL A 91 5.64 18.38 2.56
N ASN A 92 4.86 18.16 3.62
CA ASN A 92 5.37 17.55 4.84
C ASN A 92 5.78 16.07 4.58
N PRO A 93 6.92 15.58 5.09
CA PRO A 93 7.32 14.17 4.99
C PRO A 93 6.24 13.17 5.47
N LYS A 94 5.40 13.54 6.44
CA LYS A 94 4.26 12.72 6.88
C LYS A 94 3.23 12.52 5.76
N THR A 95 3.03 13.52 4.89
CA THR A 95 2.14 13.41 3.73
C THR A 95 2.68 12.39 2.74
N ILE A 96 3.99 12.42 2.46
CA ILE A 96 4.68 11.42 1.63
C ILE A 96 4.59 10.02 2.25
N THR A 97 4.74 9.90 3.57
CA THR A 97 4.62 8.59 4.23
C THR A 97 3.22 7.99 4.04
N ARG A 98 2.17 8.83 4.09
CA ARG A 98 0.78 8.39 3.82
C ARG A 98 0.57 8.00 2.37
N THR A 99 1.20 8.67 1.41
CA THR A 99 1.11 8.28 -0.02
C THR A 99 1.79 6.94 -0.25
N PHE A 100 2.97 6.73 0.34
CA PHE A 100 3.69 5.46 0.27
C PHE A 100 2.88 4.30 0.81
N LYS A 101 2.25 4.45 1.98
CA LYS A 101 1.34 3.42 2.54
C LYS A 101 0.18 3.11 1.58
N ARG A 102 -0.46 4.12 0.97
CA ARG A 102 -1.52 3.91 -0.03
C ARG A 102 -1.03 3.19 -1.30
N LYS A 103 0.23 3.41 -1.68
CA LYS A 103 0.88 2.75 -2.83
C LYS A 103 1.46 1.37 -2.47
N GLY A 104 1.21 0.88 -1.26
CA GLY A 104 1.66 -0.44 -0.80
C GLY A 104 3.12 -0.50 -0.35
N LEU A 105 3.81 0.64 -0.21
CA LEU A 105 5.18 0.68 0.28
C LEU A 105 5.20 0.59 1.81
N LYS A 106 6.10 -0.24 2.33
CA LYS A 106 6.33 -0.45 3.76
C LYS A 106 7.77 -0.08 4.09
N SER A 107 7.96 0.63 5.21
CA SER A 107 9.30 0.87 5.73
C SER A 107 9.84 -0.39 6.39
N ALA A 108 11.07 -0.77 6.07
CA ALA A 108 11.77 -1.87 6.70
C ALA A 108 13.21 -1.45 7.01
N LYS A 109 13.77 -1.97 8.11
CA LYS A 109 15.18 -1.82 8.41
C LYS A 109 15.97 -2.71 7.46
N LYS A 110 16.95 -2.15 6.75
CA LYS A 110 17.89 -2.96 5.96
C LYS A 110 18.65 -3.90 6.90
N LYS A 111 18.68 -5.19 6.59
CA LYS A 111 19.50 -6.15 7.33
C LYS A 111 20.97 -5.79 7.14
N THR A 112 21.72 -5.74 8.24
CA THR A 112 23.17 -5.57 8.19
C THR A 112 23.77 -6.82 7.57
N ALA A 113 24.48 -6.66 6.46
CA ALA A 113 25.20 -7.73 5.80
C ALA A 113 26.58 -7.19 5.39
N LEU A 114 27.60 -8.03 5.49
CA LEU A 114 28.93 -7.69 4.99
C LEU A 114 28.84 -7.48 3.47
N PRO A 115 29.36 -6.36 2.93
CA PRO A 115 29.38 -6.15 1.49
C PRO A 115 30.17 -7.29 0.83
N LEU A 116 29.60 -7.93 -0.19
CA LEU A 116 30.30 -8.91 -1.02
C LEU A 116 30.82 -8.21 -2.27
N SER A 117 32.14 -8.20 -2.47
CA SER A 117 32.70 -7.77 -3.77
C SER A 117 32.34 -8.80 -4.85
N ASN A 118 32.36 -8.37 -6.11
CA ASN A 118 32.03 -9.23 -7.24
C ASN A 118 32.89 -10.51 -7.25
N ASP A 119 34.18 -10.40 -6.92
CA ASP A 119 35.09 -11.55 -6.87
C ASP A 119 34.67 -12.57 -5.79
N ARG A 120 34.29 -12.08 -4.60
CA ARG A 120 33.81 -12.94 -3.51
C ARG A 120 32.47 -13.58 -3.85
N GLN A 121 31.59 -12.90 -4.58
CA GLN A 121 30.35 -13.50 -5.06
C GLN A 121 30.63 -14.64 -6.05
N LYS A 122 31.53 -14.40 -7.01
CA LYS A 122 31.92 -15.40 -8.00
C LYS A 122 32.57 -16.61 -7.34
N ALA A 123 33.56 -16.41 -6.47
CA ALA A 123 34.22 -17.51 -5.76
C ALA A 123 33.24 -18.36 -4.94
N ARG A 124 32.29 -17.72 -4.25
CA ARG A 124 31.23 -18.43 -3.51
C ARG A 124 30.29 -19.19 -4.44
N TYR A 125 29.91 -18.61 -5.57
CA TYR A 125 29.07 -19.25 -6.56
C TYR A 125 29.75 -20.47 -7.18
N ASP A 126 31.00 -20.32 -7.61
CA ASP A 126 31.80 -21.39 -8.23
C ASP A 126 32.01 -22.54 -7.24
N TRP A 127 32.31 -22.22 -5.97
CA TRP A 127 32.41 -23.22 -4.91
C TRP A 127 31.08 -23.96 -4.69
N ALA A 128 29.98 -23.23 -4.54
CA ALA A 128 28.66 -23.84 -4.35
C ALA A 128 28.24 -24.69 -5.56
N LYS A 129 28.58 -24.27 -6.77
CA LYS A 129 28.29 -25.02 -8.00
C LYS A 129 29.12 -26.31 -8.09
N ALA A 130 30.40 -26.26 -7.74
CA ALA A 130 31.28 -27.43 -7.74
C ALA A 130 30.86 -28.50 -6.72
N HIS A 131 30.23 -28.09 -5.62
CA HIS A 131 29.80 -28.97 -4.53
C HIS A 131 28.28 -29.20 -4.52
N LYS A 132 27.56 -28.79 -5.58
CA LYS A 132 26.09 -28.87 -5.64
C LYS A 132 25.57 -30.31 -5.58
N ASP A 133 26.26 -31.21 -6.29
CA ASP A 133 25.85 -32.60 -6.46
C ASP A 133 26.61 -33.56 -5.50
N TRP A 134 27.25 -33.01 -4.47
CA TRP A 134 27.95 -33.81 -3.45
C TRP A 134 26.96 -34.62 -2.60
N SER A 135 27.29 -35.89 -2.39
CA SER A 135 26.53 -36.78 -1.54
C SER A 135 26.85 -36.57 -0.05
N GLU A 136 26.03 -37.14 0.84
CA GLU A 136 26.28 -37.11 2.28
C GLU A 136 27.67 -37.68 2.63
N THR A 137 28.07 -38.77 1.97
CA THR A 137 29.40 -39.39 2.16
C THR A 137 30.56 -38.50 1.71
N ASP A 138 30.34 -37.58 0.77
CA ASP A 138 31.36 -36.62 0.35
C ASP A 138 31.51 -35.50 1.39
N TRP A 139 30.40 -35.08 2.01
CA TRP A 139 30.42 -34.11 3.10
C TRP A 139 31.04 -34.67 4.39
N GLU A 140 30.85 -35.96 4.68
CA GLU A 140 31.48 -36.64 5.83
C GLU A 140 33.02 -36.58 5.80
N ARG A 141 33.61 -36.40 4.62
CA ARG A 141 35.06 -36.27 4.44
C ARG A 141 35.57 -34.84 4.70
N VAL A 142 34.68 -33.86 4.85
CA VAL A 142 35.05 -32.45 5.06
C VAL A 142 35.03 -32.09 6.53
N VAL A 143 36.15 -31.56 7.01
CA VAL A 143 36.24 -30.95 8.35
C VAL A 143 36.25 -29.43 8.20
N PHE A 144 35.25 -28.78 8.79
CA PHE A 144 35.21 -27.31 8.86
C PHE A 144 35.81 -26.82 10.18
N SER A 145 36.71 -25.86 10.09
CA SER A 145 37.24 -25.11 11.24
C SER A 145 37.04 -23.62 11.03
N ASP A 146 36.61 -22.90 12.06
CA ASP A 146 36.53 -21.44 12.08
C ASP A 146 36.98 -20.93 13.44
N GLU A 147 37.49 -19.71 13.49
CA GLU A 147 37.93 -19.06 14.72
C GLU A 147 36.90 -18.01 15.14
N THR A 148 36.49 -18.05 16.40
CA THR A 148 35.60 -17.02 16.97
C THR A 148 36.21 -16.36 18.18
N LYS A 149 36.08 -15.04 18.25
CA LYS A 149 36.60 -14.25 19.37
C LYS A 149 35.63 -14.32 20.55
N ILE A 150 36.04 -15.00 21.62
CA ILE A 150 35.29 -15.04 22.89
C ILE A 150 35.85 -13.98 23.83
N GLN A 151 35.01 -13.04 24.27
CA GLN A 151 35.39 -12.02 25.26
C GLN A 151 34.70 -12.24 26.58
N LYS A 152 35.49 -12.21 27.66
CA LYS A 152 35.02 -12.44 29.04
C LYS A 152 34.24 -11.24 29.60
N ARG A 153 34.64 -9.99 29.30
CA ARG A 153 33.94 -8.71 29.64
C ARG A 153 34.38 -7.56 28.72
N GLY A 154 33.52 -6.55 28.53
CA GLY A 154 33.79 -5.27 27.83
C GLY A 154 33.04 -5.08 26.50
N SER A 155 32.79 -3.83 26.10
CA SER A 155 32.27 -3.50 24.77
C SER A 155 33.39 -3.57 23.74
N ASN A 156 33.17 -4.30 22.66
CA ASN A 156 34.07 -4.24 21.50
C ASN A 156 34.17 -2.80 20.99
N GLY A 157 35.39 -2.26 20.96
CA GLY A 157 35.70 -0.97 20.33
C GLY A 157 35.75 -1.08 18.80
N LEU A 158 34.72 -1.72 18.21
CA LEU A 158 34.47 -1.76 16.77
C LEU A 158 33.21 -0.96 16.45
#